data_AF-A0A1C7AFL9-F1
#
_entry.id   AF-A0A1C7AFL9-F1
#
_cell.length_a   1.000
_cell.length_b   1.000
_cell.length_c   1.000
_cell.angle_alpha   90.00
_cell.angle_beta   90.00
_cell.angle_gamma   90.00
#
_symmetry.space_group_name_H-M   'P 1'
#
loop_
_entity.id
_entity.type
_entity.pdbx_description
1 polymer ?
#
loop_
_entity_poly.entity_id
_entity_poly.type
_entity_poly.pdbx_seq_one_letter_code
_entity_poly.pdbx_strand_id
1 'polypeptide(L)'
;MNRDSYDSMLAAVRAFHEKHDFKGRGGEEMTYRLALMAEELGEIAECVTKGKGTENLAEEVADLYILLLGTAIAAGFDLKQAFWDKMAKLESRTGRMVNGRIRVSEFRE
;
A
#
# COMPACT_ATOMS: atom_id res chain seq x y z
N MET A 1 4.85 2.98 23.36
CA MET A 1 4.32 2.34 22.14
C MET A 1 5.49 2.02 21.23
N ASN A 2 5.56 0.78 20.74
CA ASN A 2 6.48 0.45 19.64
C ASN A 2 5.93 1.13 18.37
N ARG A 3 6.64 2.15 17.85
CA ARG A 3 6.19 2.90 16.67
C ARG A 3 6.20 2.05 15.39
N ASP A 4 6.95 0.95 15.40
CA ASP A 4 7.16 0.10 14.23
C ASP A 4 6.17 -1.07 14.17
N SER A 5 5.31 -1.25 15.18
CA SER A 5 4.27 -2.28 15.11
C SER A 5 3.15 -1.85 14.16
N TYR A 6 2.66 -2.77 13.33
CA TYR A 6 1.55 -2.53 12.38
C TYR A 6 0.34 -1.85 13.05
N ASP A 7 -0.02 -2.30 14.25
CA ASP A 7 -1.19 -1.75 14.96
C ASP A 7 -0.98 -0.28 15.34
N SER A 8 0.25 0.14 15.69
CA SER A 8 0.60 1.54 15.92
C SER A 8 0.55 2.38 14.64
N MET A 9 1.00 1.83 13.51
CA MET A 9 0.92 2.50 12.21
C MET A 9 -0.55 2.72 11.80
N LEU A 10 -1.38 1.68 11.91
CA LEU A 10 -2.81 1.77 11.60
C LEU A 10 -3.53 2.76 12.51
N ALA A 11 -3.18 2.79 13.80
CA ALA A 11 -3.73 3.76 14.75
C ALA A 11 -3.32 5.21 14.41
N ALA A 12 -2.08 5.44 13.97
CA ALA A 12 -1.62 6.75 13.54
C ALA A 12 -2.39 7.26 12.30
N VAL A 13 -2.59 6.41 11.29
CA VAL A 13 -3.37 6.77 10.08
C VAL A 13 -4.84 7.01 10.42
N ARG A 14 -5.42 6.22 11.32
CA ARG A 14 -6.79 6.45 11.80
C ARG A 14 -6.94 7.79 12.51
N ALA A 15 -6.03 8.11 13.43
CA ALA A 15 -6.04 9.40 14.12
C ALA A 15 -5.87 10.57 13.13
N PHE A 16 -5.12 10.37 12.05
CA PHE A 16 -5.00 11.35 10.97
C PHE A 16 -6.33 11.54 10.22
N HIS A 17 -7.02 10.46 9.82
CA HIS A 17 -8.35 10.54 9.21
C HIS A 17 -9.37 11.27 10.11
N GLU A 18 -9.39 10.94 11.40
CA GLU A 18 -10.29 11.55 12.39
C GLU A 18 -9.98 13.04 12.58
N LYS A 19 -8.71 13.40 12.72
CA LYS A 19 -8.26 14.79 12.88
C LYS A 19 -8.70 15.68 11.72
N HIS A 20 -8.75 15.13 10.51
CA HIS A 20 -9.07 15.87 9.30
C HIS A 20 -10.49 15.63 8.78
N ASP A 21 -11.31 14.86 9.50
CA ASP A 21 -12.68 14.50 9.13
C ASP A 21 -12.77 13.97 7.68
N PHE A 22 -11.89 13.02 7.33
CA PHE A 22 -11.86 12.46 5.98
C PHE A 22 -13.21 11.86 5.58
N LYS A 23 -13.90 11.22 6.52
CA LYS A 23 -15.23 10.66 6.31
C LYS A 23 -16.28 11.73 5.97
N GLY A 24 -16.32 12.84 6.72
CA GLY A 24 -17.28 13.93 6.49
C GLY A 24 -16.94 14.82 5.28
N ARG A 25 -15.71 14.74 4.76
CA ARG A 25 -15.19 15.61 3.69
C ARG A 25 -14.87 14.88 2.38
N GLY A 26 -15.30 13.63 2.24
CA GLY A 26 -15.11 12.83 1.02
C GLY A 26 -13.71 12.22 0.84
N GLY A 27 -12.82 12.35 1.84
CA GLY A 27 -11.47 11.76 1.85
C GLY A 27 -11.46 10.22 1.97
N GLU A 28 -12.61 9.61 2.28
CA GLU A 28 -12.79 8.15 2.33
C GLU A 28 -13.48 7.57 1.09
N GLU A 29 -13.85 8.41 0.11
CA GLU A 29 -14.45 7.92 -1.15
C GLU A 29 -13.45 7.07 -1.94
N MET A 30 -13.83 5.85 -2.30
CA MET A 30 -12.91 4.88 -2.93
C MET A 30 -12.33 5.38 -4.26
N THR A 31 -13.10 6.13 -5.04
CA THR A 31 -12.62 6.74 -6.30
C THR A 31 -11.57 7.80 -6.05
N TYR A 32 -11.73 8.60 -4.99
CA TYR A 32 -10.74 9.61 -4.59
C TYR A 32 -9.47 8.96 -4.05
N ARG A 33 -9.60 7.94 -3.18
CA ARG A 33 -8.45 7.19 -2.67
C ARG A 33 -7.67 6.48 -3.78
N LEU A 34 -8.37 5.94 -4.77
CA LEU A 34 -7.74 5.35 -5.97
C LEU A 34 -6.96 6.40 -6.76
N ALA A 35 -7.51 7.61 -6.92
CA ALA A 35 -6.83 8.71 -7.61
C ALA A 35 -5.53 9.10 -6.87
N LEU A 36 -5.58 9.25 -5.55
CA LEU A 36 -4.39 9.54 -4.74
C LEU A 36 -3.34 8.43 -4.86
N MET A 37 -3.73 7.15 -4.77
CA MET A 37 -2.76 6.05 -4.95
C MET A 37 -2.13 6.04 -6.35
N ALA A 38 -2.85 6.50 -7.38
CA ALA A 38 -2.31 6.62 -8.72
C ALA A 38 -1.30 7.78 -8.84
N GLU A 39 -1.49 8.86 -8.08
CA GLU A 39 -0.57 9.99 -7.95
C GLU A 39 0.76 9.54 -7.35
N GLU A 40 0.75 8.87 -6.18
CA GLU A 40 1.97 8.34 -5.54
C GLU A 40 2.71 7.35 -6.43
N LEU A 41 1.98 6.50 -7.18
CA LEU A 41 2.60 5.61 -8.16
C LEU A 41 3.30 6.36 -9.29
N GLY A 42 2.78 7.54 -9.67
CA GLY A 42 3.42 8.45 -10.61
C GLY A 42 4.72 9.04 -10.06
N GLU A 43 4.75 9.40 -8.78
CA GLU A 43 5.93 9.94 -8.10
C GLU A 43 7.01 8.86 -7.89
N ILE A 44 6.61 7.63 -7.54
CA ILE A 44 7.48 6.45 -7.56
C ILE A 44 8.06 6.24 -8.96
N ALA A 45 7.24 6.30 -10.02
CA ALA A 45 7.69 6.14 -11.39
C ALA A 45 8.68 7.24 -11.79
N GLU A 46 8.45 8.47 -11.37
CA GLU A 46 9.39 9.58 -11.56
C GLU A 46 10.72 9.30 -10.87
N CYS A 47 10.70 8.87 -9.60
CA CYS A 47 11.89 8.50 -8.84
C CYS A 47 12.74 7.45 -9.58
N VAL A 48 12.09 6.38 -10.05
CA VAL A 48 12.77 5.27 -10.74
C VAL A 48 13.31 5.68 -12.11
N THR A 49 12.50 6.39 -12.91
CA THR A 49 12.87 6.71 -14.31
C THR A 49 13.88 7.85 -14.42
N LYS A 50 13.88 8.78 -13.47
CA LYS A 50 14.82 9.91 -13.43
C LYS A 50 16.04 9.64 -12.53
N GLY A 51 16.13 8.46 -11.92
CA GLY A 51 17.25 8.08 -11.06
C GLY A 51 17.37 8.95 -9.81
N LYS A 52 16.24 9.33 -9.18
CA LYS A 52 16.26 10.01 -7.89
C LYS A 52 16.87 9.08 -6.83
N GLY A 53 17.42 9.66 -5.76
CA GLY A 53 18.03 8.90 -4.66
C GLY A 53 17.06 7.99 -3.91
N THR A 54 17.59 6.97 -3.23
CA THR A 54 16.81 5.99 -2.45
C THR A 54 15.99 6.64 -1.35
N GLU A 55 16.40 7.78 -0.81
CA GLU A 55 15.65 8.55 0.18
C GLU A 55 14.30 9.03 -0.38
N ASN A 56 14.31 9.68 -1.56
CA ASN A 56 13.07 10.10 -2.22
C ASN A 56 12.18 8.89 -2.55
N LEU A 57 12.77 7.81 -3.09
CA LEU A 57 11.99 6.61 -3.39
C LEU A 57 11.35 6.00 -2.12
N ALA A 58 12.04 6.05 -0.98
CA ALA A 58 11.51 5.56 0.28
C ALA A 58 10.34 6.41 0.79
N GLU A 59 10.38 7.74 0.57
CA GLU A 59 9.30 8.68 0.89
C GLU A 59 8.04 8.35 0.07
N GLU A 60 8.13 8.32 -1.27
CA GLU A 60 6.95 8.04 -2.12
C GLU A 60 6.36 6.64 -1.85
N VAL A 61 7.20 5.65 -1.53
CA VAL A 61 6.74 4.31 -1.14
C VAL A 61 6.04 4.33 0.22
N ALA A 62 6.50 5.15 1.16
CA ALA A 62 5.85 5.33 2.46
C ALA A 62 4.49 6.03 2.30
N ASP A 63 4.39 7.02 1.42
CA ASP A 63 3.13 7.74 1.12
C ASP A 63 2.09 6.80 0.52
N LEU A 64 2.48 6.00 -0.48
CA LEU A 64 1.61 4.94 -1.00
C LEU A 64 1.19 3.94 0.08
N TYR A 65 2.11 3.55 0.98
CA TYR A 65 1.79 2.63 2.07
C TYR A 65 0.77 3.23 3.06
N ILE A 66 0.91 4.52 3.41
CA ILE A 66 -0.05 5.25 4.24
C ILE A 66 -1.42 5.30 3.56
N LEU A 67 -1.48 5.53 2.25
CA LEU A 67 -2.73 5.51 1.50
C LEU A 67 -3.39 4.12 1.50
N LEU A 68 -2.61 3.03 1.41
CA LEU A 68 -3.13 1.66 1.51
C LEU A 68 -3.73 1.39 2.89
N LEU A 69 -3.04 1.77 3.97
CA LEU A 69 -3.57 1.66 5.35
C LEU A 69 -4.88 2.45 5.50
N GLY A 70 -4.91 3.70 5.02
CA GLY A 70 -6.12 4.51 5.08
C GLY A 70 -7.26 3.97 4.20
N THR A 71 -6.94 3.26 3.12
CA THR A 71 -7.95 2.59 2.27
C THR A 71 -8.57 1.41 3.00
N ALA A 72 -7.77 0.65 3.75
CA ALA A 72 -8.28 -0.40 4.62
C ALA A 72 -9.21 0.16 5.72
N ILE A 73 -8.86 1.31 6.29
CA ILE A 73 -9.70 2.02 7.27
C ILE A 73 -11.02 2.46 6.63
N ALA A 74 -10.95 3.15 5.49
CA ALA A 74 -12.12 3.68 4.79
C ALA A 74 -13.07 2.58 4.28
N ALA A 75 -12.53 1.47 3.78
CA ALA A 75 -13.30 0.34 3.29
C ALA A 75 -13.65 -0.70 4.37
N GLY A 76 -13.15 -0.53 5.60
CA GLY A 76 -13.51 -1.36 6.75
C GLY A 76 -13.03 -2.81 6.70
N PHE A 77 -11.86 -3.08 6.10
CA PHE A 77 -11.29 -4.44 6.05
C PHE A 77 -9.98 -4.57 6.85
N ASP A 78 -9.71 -5.77 7.34
CA ASP A 78 -8.45 -6.10 8.01
C ASP A 78 -7.35 -6.38 6.98
N LEU A 79 -6.54 -5.37 6.68
CA LEU A 79 -5.43 -5.49 5.74
C LEU A 79 -4.30 -6.40 6.27
N LYS A 80 -4.11 -6.53 7.58
CA LYS A 80 -3.10 -7.42 8.17
C LYS A 80 -3.50 -8.88 7.93
N GLN A 81 -4.76 -9.21 8.22
CA GLN A 81 -5.27 -10.55 7.93
C GLN A 81 -5.25 -10.83 6.42
N ALA A 82 -5.72 -9.89 5.60
CA ALA A 82 -5.70 -10.03 4.13
C ALA A 82 -4.29 -10.24 3.57
N PHE A 83 -3.28 -9.56 4.15
CA PHE A 83 -1.88 -9.76 3.82
C PHE A 83 -1.41 -11.19 4.14
N TRP A 84 -1.65 -11.68 5.36
CA TRP A 84 -1.23 -13.02 5.76
C TRP A 84 -1.94 -14.12 4.98
N ASP A 85 -3.25 -13.98 4.75
CA ASP A 85 -4.01 -14.88 3.89
C ASP A 85 -3.45 -14.93 2.47
N LYS A 86 -2.99 -13.78 1.96
CA LYS A 86 -2.34 -13.71 0.65
C LYS A 86 -0.96 -14.37 0.67
N MET A 87 -0.15 -14.13 1.69
CA MET A 87 1.19 -14.72 1.83
C MET A 87 1.13 -16.24 1.91
N ALA A 88 0.23 -16.81 2.72
CA ALA A 88 0.03 -18.25 2.79
C ALA A 88 -0.31 -18.88 1.43
N LYS A 89 -1.11 -18.18 0.60
CA LYS A 89 -1.42 -18.60 -0.78
C LYS A 89 -0.25 -18.44 -1.75
N LEU A 90 0.72 -17.57 -1.46
CA LEU A 90 1.90 -17.33 -2.31
C LEU A 90 3.03 -18.29 -1.98
N GLU A 91 3.21 -18.65 -0.70
CA GLU A 91 4.23 -19.61 -0.24
C GLU A 91 4.06 -20.98 -0.90
N SER A 92 2.83 -21.38 -1.22
CA SER A 92 2.56 -22.63 -1.93
C SER A 92 2.85 -22.58 -3.44
N ARG A 93 3.30 -21.43 -3.98
CA ARG A 93 3.51 -21.25 -5.42
C ARG A 93 4.99 -21.38 -5.79
N THR A 94 5.27 -22.13 -6.85
CA THR A 94 6.61 -22.14 -7.47
C THR A 94 6.86 -20.85 -8.25
N GLY A 95 7.98 -20.19 -7.97
CA GLY A 95 8.50 -19.11 -8.83
C GLY A 95 8.96 -19.64 -10.18
N ARG A 96 8.73 -18.88 -11.25
CA ARG A 96 9.24 -19.18 -12.59
C ARG A 96 9.87 -17.93 -13.21
N MET A 97 10.84 -18.15 -14.10
CA MET A 97 11.43 -17.08 -14.89
C MET A 97 10.54 -16.75 -16.10
N VAL A 98 10.15 -15.49 -16.25
CA VAL A 98 9.37 -14.96 -17.38
C VAL A 98 10.09 -13.71 -17.90
N ASN A 99 10.47 -13.70 -19.18
CA ASN A 99 11.21 -12.59 -19.81
C ASN A 99 12.45 -12.15 -19.01
N GLY A 100 13.21 -13.12 -18.50
CA GLY A 100 14.42 -12.87 -17.71
C GLY A 100 14.20 -12.37 -16.29
N ARG A 101 12.94 -12.34 -15.79
CA ARG A 101 12.60 -11.89 -14.44
C ARG A 101 11.86 -12.98 -13.67
N ILE A 102 12.09 -13.05 -12.36
CA ILE A 102 11.34 -13.99 -11.51
C ILE A 102 9.90 -13.51 -11.34
N ARG A 103 8.95 -14.43 -11.47
CA ARG A 103 7.52 -14.20 -11.24
C ARG A 103 6.95 -15.30 -10.35
N VAL A 104 6.31 -14.91 -9.26
CA VAL A 104 5.55 -15.80 -8.36
C VAL A 104 4.06 -15.52 -8.59
N SER A 105 3.38 -16.35 -9.36
CA SER A 105 1.96 -16.18 -9.68
C SER A 105 1.21 -17.50 -9.73
N GLU A 106 -0.12 -17.43 -9.56
CA GLU A 106 -1.02 -18.53 -9.91
C GLU A 106 -0.98 -18.63 -11.44
N PHE A 107 -0.26 -19.63 -11.95
CA PHE A 107 -0.36 -19.99 -13.35
C PHE A 107 -1.65 -20.80 -13.48
N ARG A 108 -2.74 -20.14 -13.90
CA ARG A 108 -3.94 -20.86 -14.35
C ARG A 108 -3.59 -21.42 -15.73
N GLU A 109 -3.68 -22.74 -15.88
CA GLU A 109 -3.61 -23.43 -17.18
C GLU A 109 -4.75 -22.96 -18.09
#